data_AF-A0A7W1M564-F1
#
_entry.id   AF-A0A7W1M564-F1
#
_cell.length_a   1.000
_cell.length_b   1.000
_cell.length_c   1.000
_cell.angle_alpha   90.00
_cell.angle_beta   90.00
_cell.angle_gamma   90.00
#
_symmetry.space_group_name_H-M   'P 1'
#
loop_
_entity.id
_entity.type
_entity.pdbx_description
1 polymer ?
#
loop_
_entity_poly.entity_id
_entity_poly.type
_entity_poly.pdbx_seq_one_letter_code
_entity_poly.pdbx_strand_id
1 'polypeptide(L)'
;MDDDAIRGLVKSLSRPHSSGGQVIERAAILAAGSDYISIMGWITDHAGVPDDVLASKPRRGLHGARLHDGAGTSERTPLRYVVPAAAFA
;
A
#
# COMPACT_ATOMS: atom_id res chain seq x y z
N MET A 1 -19.30 -2.35 -5.99
CA MET A 1 -18.64 -2.66 -7.28
C MET A 1 -18.34 -4.14 -7.29
N ASP A 2 -18.36 -4.80 -8.43
CA ASP A 2 -17.85 -6.18 -8.53
C ASP A 2 -16.32 -6.22 -8.38
N ASP A 3 -15.79 -7.40 -8.09
CA ASP A 3 -14.36 -7.63 -7.84
C ASP A 3 -13.50 -7.25 -9.06
N ASP A 4 -13.97 -7.55 -10.28
CA ASP A 4 -13.28 -7.26 -11.53
C ASP A 4 -13.14 -5.75 -11.78
N ALA A 5 -14.20 -4.99 -11.51
CA ALA A 5 -14.18 -3.53 -11.59
C ALA A 5 -13.22 -2.92 -10.56
N ILE A 6 -13.18 -3.44 -9.33
CA ILE A 6 -12.25 -2.98 -8.30
C ILE A 6 -10.81 -3.33 -8.71
N ARG A 7 -10.55 -4.56 -9.15
CA ARG A 7 -9.24 -5.02 -9.64
C ARG A 7 -8.74 -4.16 -10.81
N GLY A 8 -9.61 -3.88 -11.78
CA GLY A 8 -9.32 -3.00 -12.92
C GLY A 8 -8.99 -1.56 -12.50
N LEU A 9 -9.78 -1.00 -11.58
CA LEU A 9 -9.54 0.32 -11.03
C LEU A 9 -8.21 0.37 -10.26
N VAL A 10 -7.98 -0.55 -9.32
CA VAL A 10 -6.74 -0.63 -8.54
C VAL A 10 -5.53 -0.76 -9.46
N LYS A 11 -5.59 -1.62 -10.49
CA LYS A 11 -4.51 -1.76 -11.49
C LYS A 11 -4.23 -0.47 -12.25
N SER A 12 -5.26 0.31 -12.58
CA SER A 12 -5.09 1.59 -13.29
C SER A 12 -4.45 2.68 -12.43
N LEU A 13 -4.77 2.71 -11.13
CA LEU A 13 -4.22 3.67 -10.16
C LEU A 13 -2.82 3.29 -9.70
N SER A 14 -2.46 2.02 -9.79
CA SER A 14 -1.19 1.50 -9.28
C SER A 14 -0.01 1.84 -10.18
N ARG A 15 1.19 1.76 -9.61
CA ARG A 15 2.48 1.91 -10.30
C ARG A 15 3.40 0.73 -9.96
N PRO A 16 4.34 0.33 -10.83
CA PRO A 16 5.31 -0.70 -10.50
C PRO A 16 6.10 -0.39 -9.22
N HIS A 17 6.32 -1.39 -8.38
CA HIS A 17 7.07 -1.27 -7.14
C HIS A 17 8.34 -2.13 -7.15
N SER A 18 9.39 -1.69 -6.46
CA SER A 18 10.69 -2.39 -6.40
C SER A 18 10.62 -3.78 -5.76
N SER A 19 9.56 -4.08 -5.00
CA SER A 19 9.29 -5.42 -4.45
C SER A 19 8.78 -6.43 -5.49
N GLY A 20 8.54 -6.01 -6.74
CA GLY A 20 7.90 -6.83 -7.78
C GLY A 20 6.37 -6.80 -7.74
N GLY A 21 5.76 -6.12 -6.76
CA GLY A 21 4.33 -5.83 -6.73
C GLY A 21 3.98 -4.52 -7.43
N GLN A 22 2.76 -4.05 -7.20
CA GLN A 22 2.33 -2.70 -7.59
C GLN A 22 2.02 -1.87 -6.34
N VAL A 23 2.44 -0.61 -6.34
CA VAL A 23 2.15 0.35 -5.27
C VAL A 23 0.98 1.24 -5.66
N ILE A 24 0.05 1.44 -4.74
CA ILE A 24 -1.09 2.35 -4.87
C ILE A 24 -1.05 3.40 -3.77
N GLU A 25 -1.31 4.65 -4.14
CA GLU A 25 -1.37 5.77 -3.19
C GLU A 25 -2.80 5.96 -2.67
N ARG A 26 -2.94 6.13 -1.36
CA ARG A 26 -4.23 6.41 -0.71
C ARG A 26 -4.89 7.67 -1.26
N ALA A 27 -4.10 8.70 -1.59
CA ALA A 27 -4.61 9.92 -2.22
C ALA A 27 -5.23 9.66 -3.60
N ALA A 28 -4.67 8.72 -4.38
CA ALA A 28 -5.22 8.35 -5.68
C ALA A 28 -6.57 7.63 -5.54
N ILE A 29 -6.72 6.78 -4.52
CA ILE A 29 -7.99 6.12 -4.21
C ILE A 29 -9.06 7.17 -3.83
N LEU A 30 -8.70 8.12 -2.97
CA LEU A 30 -9.61 9.21 -2.57
C LEU A 30 -9.98 10.11 -3.76
N ALA A 31 -9.01 10.44 -4.61
CA ALA A 31 -9.23 11.28 -5.80
C ALA A 31 -10.07 10.59 -6.88
N ALA A 32 -10.02 9.26 -6.98
CA ALA A 32 -10.87 8.50 -7.88
C ALA A 32 -12.37 8.61 -7.53
N GLY A 33 -12.71 9.07 -6.31
CA GLY A 33 -14.09 9.27 -5.85
C GLY A 33 -14.94 8.00 -5.82
N SER A 34 -14.31 6.86 -6.05
CA SER A 34 -14.90 5.52 -6.00
C SER A 34 -15.02 5.06 -4.54
N ASP A 35 -15.76 3.99 -4.29
CA ASP A 35 -15.96 3.49 -2.93
C ASP A 35 -14.64 3.08 -2.26
N TYR A 36 -14.13 3.99 -1.44
CA TYR A 36 -12.87 3.84 -0.70
C TYR A 36 -12.88 2.60 0.19
N ILE A 37 -14.01 2.29 0.84
CA ILE A 37 -14.10 1.16 1.76
C ILE A 37 -14.01 -0.16 0.99
N SER A 38 -14.73 -0.25 -0.14
CA SER A 38 -14.65 -1.41 -1.03
C SER A 38 -13.24 -1.63 -1.58
N ILE A 39 -12.56 -0.55 -2.01
CA ILE A 39 -11.19 -0.64 -2.54
C ILE A 39 -10.19 -1.06 -1.44
N MET A 40 -10.30 -0.49 -0.24
CA MET A 40 -9.43 -0.86 0.88
C MET A 40 -9.67 -2.29 1.36
N GLY A 41 -10.92 -2.76 1.34
CA GLY A 41 -11.27 -4.15 1.59
C GLY A 41 -10.59 -5.07 0.58
N TRP A 42 -10.74 -4.78 -0.71
CA TRP A 42 -10.08 -5.55 -1.78
C TRP A 42 -8.56 -5.58 -1.63
N ILE A 43 -7.91 -4.44 -1.34
CA ILE A 43 -6.46 -4.39 -1.11
C ILE A 43 -6.07 -5.30 0.05
N THR A 44 -6.82 -5.29 1.15
CA THR A 44 -6.51 -6.11 2.33
C THR A 44 -6.70 -7.61 2.05
N ASP A 45 -7.80 -7.98 1.39
CA ASP A 45 -8.12 -9.37 1.03
C ASP A 45 -7.08 -9.96 0.06
N HIS A 46 -6.48 -9.11 -0.77
CA HIS A 46 -5.46 -9.49 -1.77
C HIS A 46 -4.02 -9.33 -1.27
N ALA A 47 -3.81 -9.42 0.05
CA ALA A 47 -2.51 -9.34 0.70
C ALA A 47 -1.75 -8.02 0.43
N GLY A 48 -2.48 -6.94 0.20
CA GLY A 48 -1.94 -5.60 0.14
C GLY A 48 -1.43 -5.17 1.51
N VAL A 49 -0.18 -4.69 1.55
CA VAL A 49 0.48 -4.30 2.79
C VAL A 49 0.93 -2.84 2.77
N PRO A 50 0.99 -2.16 3.93
CA PRO A 50 1.58 -0.83 4.01
C PRO A 50 3.04 -0.80 3.51
N ASP A 51 3.38 0.16 2.66
CA ASP A 51 4.73 0.31 2.09
C ASP A 51 5.79 0.65 3.16
N ASP A 52 5.39 1.39 4.19
CA ASP A 52 6.25 1.76 5.33
C ASP A 52 6.62 0.55 6.21
N VAL A 53 5.73 -0.44 6.33
CA VAL A 53 6.02 -1.74 6.95
C VAL A 53 7.07 -2.49 6.13
N LEU A 54 7.00 -2.46 4.79
CA LEU A 54 8.01 -3.06 3.92
C LEU A 54 9.36 -2.34 3.98
N ALA A 55 9.35 -1.00 4.05
CA ALA A 55 10.55 -0.18 4.17
C ALA A 55 11.23 -0.31 5.55
N SER A 56 10.45 -0.56 6.61
CA SER A 56 10.95 -0.74 7.98
C SER A 56 11.73 -2.04 8.19
N LYS A 57 11.76 -2.96 7.21
CA LYS A 57 12.70 -4.09 7.25
C LYS A 57 14.13 -3.51 7.22
N PRO A 58 14.90 -3.58 8.32
CA PRO A 58 16.05 -2.70 8.52
C PRO A 58 17.13 -2.95 7.47
N ARG A 59 17.24 -2.02 6.52
CA ARG A 59 18.45 -1.89 5.69
C ARG A 59 19.52 -1.27 6.58
N ARG A 60 20.33 -2.12 7.22
CA ARG A 60 21.47 -1.71 8.06
C ARG A 60 22.33 -0.70 7.30
N GLY A 61 22.19 0.57 7.65
CA GLY A 61 22.94 1.69 7.11
C GLY A 61 23.18 2.73 8.21
N LEU A 62 24.15 3.61 7.98
CA LEU A 62 24.74 4.52 8.96
C LEU A 62 23.74 5.52 9.62
N HIS A 63 22.48 5.55 9.19
CA HIS A 63 21.41 6.39 9.73
C HIS A 63 20.36 5.65 10.60
N GLY A 64 20.52 4.35 10.82
CA GLY A 64 19.49 3.52 11.49
C GLY A 64 19.22 3.86 12.96
N ALA A 65 20.12 4.55 13.65
CA ALA A 65 20.00 4.80 15.10
C ALA A 65 19.01 5.93 15.46
N ARG A 66 18.73 6.88 14.56
CA ARG A 66 17.88 8.06 14.88
C ARG A 66 16.39 7.82 14.68
N LEU A 67 15.99 6.69 14.08
CA LEU A 67 14.59 6.39 13.81
C LEU A 67 13.94 5.51 14.89
N HIS A 68 14.72 4.96 15.84
CA HIS A 68 14.17 4.07 16.85
C HIS A 68 13.75 4.78 18.15
N ASP A 69 14.20 6.01 18.41
CA ASP A 69 13.95 6.73 19.68
C ASP A 69 12.68 7.62 19.65
N GLY A 70 11.92 7.55 18.56
CA GLY A 70 10.60 8.17 18.44
C GLY A 70 9.51 7.15 18.70
N ALA A 71 9.45 6.59 19.92
CA ALA A 71 8.30 5.83 20.38
C ALA A 71 7.06 6.74 20.41
N GLY A 72 6.38 6.76 19.26
CA GLY A 72 5.07 7.35 19.04
C GLY A 72 4.41 6.55 17.94
N THR A 73 4.02 5.32 18.26
CA THR A 73 2.98 4.53 17.58
C THR A 73 1.65 5.29 17.63
N SER A 74 1.59 6.46 17.00
CA SER A 74 0.34 6.87 16.39
C SER A 74 0.25 6.06 15.11
N GLU A 75 -0.76 5.20 15.05
CA GLU A 75 -1.25 4.47 13.89
C GLU A 75 -1.54 5.45 12.74
N ARG A 76 -0.50 6.07 12.16
CA ARG A 76 -0.68 6.93 11.01
C ARG A 76 -1.21 6.03 9.91
N THR A 77 -2.38 6.37 9.40
CA THR A 77 -2.96 5.66 8.27
C THR A 77 -1.94 5.62 7.15
N PRO A 78 -1.55 4.42 6.67
CA PRO A 78 -0.56 4.31 5.62
C PRO A 78 -0.99 5.09 4.38
N LEU A 79 -0.02 5.82 3.80
CA LEU A 79 -0.25 6.62 2.60
C LEU A 79 -0.15 5.79 1.33
N ARG A 80 0.53 4.64 1.40
CA ARG A 80 0.86 3.78 0.26
C ARG A 80 0.71 2.33 0.65
N TYR A 81 0.15 1.54 -0.26
CA TYR A 81 -0.03 0.12 -0.11
C TYR A 81 0.62 -0.60 -1.29
N VAL A 82 1.30 -1.70 -1.02
CA VAL A 82 1.91 -2.56 -2.04
C VAL A 82 1.07 -3.82 -2.16
N VAL A 83 0.55 -4.06 -3.36
CA VAL A 83 -0.25 -5.23 -3.73
C VAL A 83 0.63 -6.21 -4.52
N PRO A 84 0.69 -7.50 -4.16
CA PRO A 84 1.46 -8.50 -4.90
C PRO A 84 0.99 -8.62 -6.36
N ALA A 85 1.92 -8.90 -7.29
CA ALA A 85 1.58 -9.08 -8.71
C ALA A 85 0.55 -10.21 -8.93
N ALA A 86 0.57 -11.24 -8.08
CA ALA A 86 -0.38 -12.36 -8.13
C ALA A 86 -1.84 -11.94 -7.92
N ALA A 87 -2.10 -10.81 -7.27
CA ALA A 87 -3.46 -10.28 -7.10
C ALA A 87 -4.06 -9.73 -8.41
N PHE A 88 -3.24 -9.53 -9.45
CA PHE A 88 -3.66 -9.00 -10.75
C PHE A 88 -3.60 -10.06 -11.87
N ALA A 89 -3.34 -11.32 -11.50
CA ALA A 89 -3.36 -12.46 -12.41
C ALA A 89 -4.78 -12.81 -12.86
#